data_AF-A0A5R2N4W0-F1
#
_entry.id   AF-A0A5R2N4W0-F1
#
_cell.length_a   1.000
_cell.length_b   1.000
_cell.length_c   1.000
_cell.angle_alpha   90.00
_cell.angle_beta   90.00
_cell.angle_gamma   90.00
#
_symmetry.space_group_name_H-M   'P 1'
#
loop_
_entity.id
_entity.type
_entity.pdbx_description
1 polymer ?
#
loop_
_entity_poly.entity_id
_entity_poly.type
_entity_poly.pdbx_seq_one_letter_code
_entity_poly.pdbx_strand_id
1 'polypeptide(L)' 'MKITVLGAGVVGTAAAYYLAADGHEVTVIERHPAPARVTSQSNAGRVSPGDATAWASPAALTTCLRGL' A
#
# COMPACT_ATOMS: atom_id res chain seq x y z
N MET A 1 -19.10 5.44 2.70
CA MET A 1 -19.46 5.02 1.32
C MET A 1 -19.18 3.53 1.15
N LYS A 2 -19.62 2.89 0.06
CA LYS A 2 -19.22 1.51 -0.28
C LYS A 2 -17.99 1.54 -1.17
N ILE A 3 -16.92 0.86 -0.78
CA ILE A 3 -15.62 0.89 -1.48
C ILE A 3 -15.12 -0.52 -1.70
N THR A 4 -14.71 -0.82 -2.93
CA THR A 4 -14.05 -2.07 -3.29
C THR A 4 -12.55 -1.85 -3.47
N VAL A 5 -11.74 -2.60 -2.74
CA VAL A 5 -10.28 -2.61 -2.88
C VAL A 5 -9.87 -3.89 -3.61
N LEU A 6 -9.16 -3.74 -4.73
CA LEU A 6 -8.65 -4.87 -5.50
C LEU A 6 -7.20 -5.17 -5.10
N GLY A 7 -6.98 -6.32 -4.47
CA GLY A 7 -5.70 -6.82 -4.00
C GLY A 7 -5.53 -6.70 -2.48
N ALA A 8 -5.12 -7.80 -1.86
CA ALA A 8 -4.78 -7.92 -0.43
C ALA A 8 -3.26 -8.01 -0.23
N GLY A 9 -2.50 -7.22 -0.98
CA GLY A 9 -1.10 -6.89 -0.68
C GLY A 9 -0.99 -5.75 0.34
N VAL A 10 0.22 -5.41 0.75
CA VAL A 10 0.47 -4.43 1.84
C VAL A 10 -0.24 -3.09 1.63
N VAL A 11 -0.26 -2.56 0.39
CA VAL A 11 -0.92 -1.29 0.06
C VAL A 11 -2.45 -1.42 0.15
N GLY A 12 -3.02 -2.49 -0.43
CA GLY A 12 -4.47 -2.70 -0.42
C GLY A 12 -5.02 -2.93 0.98
N THR A 13 -4.33 -3.72 1.80
CA THR A 13 -4.73 -3.97 3.19
C THR A 13 -4.63 -2.70 4.04
N ALA A 14 -3.56 -1.90 3.88
CA ALA A 14 -3.42 -0.63 4.59
C ALA A 14 -4.53 0.36 4.18
N ALA A 15 -4.79 0.50 2.88
CA ALA A 15 -5.87 1.36 2.39
C ALA A 15 -7.23 0.92 2.94
N ALA A 16 -7.55 -0.38 2.86
CA ALA A 16 -8.80 -0.93 3.37
C ALA A 16 -8.99 -0.66 4.87
N TYR A 17 -7.92 -0.82 5.67
CA TYR A 17 -7.95 -0.53 7.11
C TYR A 17 -8.31 0.93 7.39
N TYR A 18 -7.63 1.88 6.74
CA TYR A 18 -7.89 3.31 7.00
C TYR A 18 -9.25 3.76 6.46
N LEU A 19 -9.71 3.23 5.32
CA LEU A 19 -11.05 3.50 4.80
C LEU A 19 -12.15 2.95 5.72
N ALA A 20 -11.95 1.75 6.28
CA ALA A 20 -12.89 1.18 7.25
C ALA A 20 -12.90 1.98 8.56
N ALA A 21 -11.73 2.43 9.03
CA ALA A 21 -11.60 3.29 10.21
C ALA A 21 -12.30 4.65 10.03
N ASP A 22 -12.38 5.16 8.80
CA ASP A 22 -13.13 6.37 8.44
C ASP A 22 -14.65 6.12 8.26
N GLY A 23 -15.14 4.95 8.66
CA GLY A 23 -16.57 4.61 8.65
C GLY A 23 -17.11 4.21 7.27
N HIS A 24 -16.24 3.81 6.33
CA HIS A 24 -16.69 3.28 5.04
C HIS A 24 -16.95 1.77 5.10
N GLU A 25 -17.90 1.30 4.29
CA GLU A 25 -18.15 -0.13 4.06
C GLU A 25 -17.15 -0.61 3.00
N VAL A 26 -16.13 -1.36 3.42
CA VAL A 26 -15.03 -1.78 2.54
C VAL A 26 -15.10 -3.27 2.25
N THR A 27 -15.03 -3.64 0.97
CA THR A 27 -14.84 -5.02 0.52
C THR A 27 -13.47 -5.15 -0.13
N VAL A 28 -12.68 -6.13 0.29
CA VAL A 28 -11.38 -6.44 -0.33
C VAL A 28 -11.53 -7.70 -1.18
N ILE A 29 -11.09 -7.65 -2.43
CA ILE A 29 -11.08 -8.80 -3.35
C ILE A 29 -9.63 -9.18 -3.64
N GLU A 30 -9.26 -10.42 -3.36
CA GLU A 30 -7.94 -10.98 -3.64
C GLU A 30 -8.09 -12.18 -4.60
N ARG A 31 -7.20 -12.26 -5.59
CA ARG A 31 -7.22 -13.35 -6.59
C ARG A 31 -6.53 -14.61 -6.09
N HIS A 32 -5.61 -14.49 -5.13
CA HIS A 32 -4.86 -15.60 -4.56
C HIS A 32 -5.58 -16.21 -3.34
N PRO A 33 -5.30 -17.48 -2.98
CA PRO A 33 -5.96 -18.15 -1.84
C PRO A 33 -5.69 -17.51 -0.46
N ALA A 34 -4.75 -16.58 -0.36
CA ALA A 34 -4.39 -15.88 0.86
C ALA A 34 -3.81 -14.49 0.51
N PRO A 35 -3.82 -13.53 1.46
CA PRO A 35 -3.21 -12.22 1.26
C PRO A 35 -1.68 -12.33 1.07
N ALA A 36 -1.08 -11.26 0.52
CA ALA A 36 0.36 -11.12 0.36
C ALA A 36 1.06 -12.31 -0.35
N ARG A 37 0.50 -12.81 -1.46
CA ARG A 37 1.05 -13.93 -2.27
C ARG A 37 1.81 -13.52 -3.53
N VAL A 38 2.15 -12.24 -3.66
CA VAL A 38 2.94 -11.69 -4.80
C VAL A 38 4.07 -10.83 -4.25
N THR A 39 4.26 -9.59 -4.70
CA THR A 39 5.37 -8.69 -4.30
C THR A 39 5.41 -8.41 -2.80
N SER A 40 4.27 -8.48 -2.11
CA SER A 40 4.22 -8.35 -0.65
C SER A 40 4.66 -9.61 0.11
N GLN A 41 4.81 -10.74 -0.58
CA GLN A 41 5.29 -11.98 0.03
C GLN A 41 6.79 -11.87 0.31
N SER A 42 7.20 -12.12 1.55
CA SER A 42 8.61 -12.27 1.92
C SER A 42 9.55 -11.16 1.40
N ASN A 43 9.09 -9.91 1.38
CA ASN A 43 9.86 -8.75 0.91
C ASN A 43 11.03 -8.34 1.84
N ALA A 44 11.45 -9.24 2.74
CA ALA A 44 12.43 -9.04 3.81
C ALA A 44 12.12 -7.91 4.80
N GLY A 45 10.94 -7.28 4.72
CA GLY A 45 10.58 -6.12 5.55
C GLY A 45 11.48 -4.91 5.30
N ARG A 46 12.18 -4.85 4.15
CA ARG A 46 13.10 -3.75 3.85
C ARG A 46 12.32 -2.47 3.63
N VAL A 47 12.56 -1.48 4.48
CA VAL A 47 12.01 -0.12 4.34
C VAL A 47 13.13 0.79 3.86
N SER A 48 12.97 1.33 2.66
CA SER A 48 13.90 2.30 2.06
C SER A 48 13.15 3.62 1.89
N PRO A 49 13.54 4.70 2.60
CA PRO A 49 12.84 5.98 2.55
C PRO A 49 12.73 6.56 1.14
N GLY A 50 13.75 6.35 0.29
CA GLY A 50 13.76 6.80 -1.10
C GLY A 50 12.76 6.05 -2.00
N ASP A 51 12.51 4.77 -1.72
CA ASP A 51 11.61 3.91 -2.51
C ASP A 51 10.15 3.97 -2.03
N ALA A 52 9.91 4.54 -0.84
CA ALA A 52 8.58 4.63 -0.23
C ALA A 52 7.68 5.69 -0.89
N THR A 53 8.25 6.68 -1.58
CA THR A 53 7.49 7.70 -2.30
C THR A 53 7.30 7.33 -3.76
N ALA A 54 6.09 7.50 -4.28
CA ALA A 54 5.84 7.39 -5.71
C ALA A 54 6.76 8.37 -6.46
N TRP A 55 7.56 7.85 -7.39
CA TRP A 55 8.54 8.68 -8.09
C TRP A 55 7.89 9.75 -8.98
N ALA A 56 6.64 9.52 -9.38
CA ALA A 56 5.81 10.49 -10.07
C ALA A 56 5.19 11.57 -9.15
N SER A 57 5.39 11.50 -7.83
CA SER A 57 4.82 12.49 -6.90
C SER A 57 5.65 13.77 -6.88
N PRO A 58 5.03 14.96 -6.68
CA PRO A 58 5.76 16.21 -6.50
C PRO A 58 6.76 16.18 -5.32
N ALA A 59 6.51 15.33 -4.33
CA ALA A 59 7.36 15.14 -3.17
C ALA A 59 8.66 14.37 -3.48
N ALA A 60 8.78 13.70 -4.63
CA ALA A 60 9.91 12.84 -4.96
C ALA A 60 11.26 13.58 -4.91
N LEU A 61 11.31 14.83 -5.38
CA LEU A 61 12.52 15.65 -5.32
C LEU A 61 12.93 15.95 -3.86
N THR A 62 11.97 16.33 -3.02
CA THR A 62 12.24 16.61 -1.59
C THR A 62 12.67 15.35 -0.84
N THR A 63 12.06 14.20 -1.14
CA THR A 63 12.49 12.91 -0.55
C THR A 63 13.90 12.56 -0.96
N CYS A 64 14.25 12.72 -2.24
CA CYS A 64 15.60 12.48 -2.74
C CYS A 64 16.63 13.35 -2.01
N LEU A 65 16.38 14.66 -1.89
CA LEU A 65 17.28 15.58 -1.20
C LEU A 65 17.45 15.28 0.29
N ARG A 66 16.44 14.70 0.95
CA ARG A 66 16.54 14.27 2.36
C ARG A 66 17.30 12.96 2.56
N GLY A 67 17.47 12.18 1.49
CA GLY A 67 18.19 10.90 1.51
C GLY A 67 19.68 11.00 1.16
N LEU A 68 20.14 12.16 0.66
CA LEU A 68 21.54 12.53 0.50
C LEU A 68 22.13 12.98 1.85
#